data_AF-A0A1Y5I9G2-F1
#
_entry.id   AF-A0A1Y5I9G2-F1
#
_cell.length_a   1.000
_cell.length_b   1.000
_cell.length_c   1.000
_cell.angle_alpha   90.00
_cell.angle_beta   90.00
_cell.angle_gamma   90.00
#
_symmetry.space_group_name_H-M   'P 1'
#
loop_
_entity.id
_entity.type
_entity.pdbx_description
1 polymer ?
#
loop_
_entity_poly.entity_id
_entity_poly.type
_entity_poly.pdbx_seq_one_letter_code
_entity_poly.pdbx_strand_id
1 'polypeptide(L)'
;MGLLGEAFFVIGLHPNASRPARRFEFPALVFNSHEQFERLRQDGRFEKMKQIIRERDKALAGSVNPMLADFGRGSEAAQYSGREVGPEWKCPFTPQEPAK
;
A
#
# COMPACT_ATOMS: atom_id res chain seq x y z
N MET A 1 11.24 -5.47 -12.38
CA MET A 1 12.46 -5.82 -11.61
C MET A 1 12.12 -5.81 -10.14
N GLY A 2 12.41 -6.90 -9.44
CA GLY A 2 12.26 -7.03 -7.98
C GLY A 2 13.57 -6.77 -7.24
N LEU A 3 13.53 -6.68 -5.91
CA LEU A 3 14.74 -6.61 -5.10
C LEU A 3 15.34 -8.03 -5.04
N LEU A 4 16.57 -8.21 -5.52
CA LEU A 4 17.23 -9.53 -5.63
C LEU A 4 16.43 -10.58 -6.43
N GLY A 5 15.61 -10.13 -7.38
CA GLY A 5 14.75 -11.01 -8.19
C GLY A 5 13.34 -11.21 -7.61
N GLU A 6 13.08 -10.76 -6.39
CA GLU A 6 11.79 -10.94 -5.71
C GLU A 6 10.90 -9.70 -5.77
N ALA A 7 9.61 -9.91 -6.05
CA ALA A 7 8.63 -8.82 -6.10
C ALA A 7 8.15 -8.44 -4.69
N PHE A 8 7.96 -7.13 -4.47
CA PHE A 8 7.45 -6.58 -3.21
C PHE A 8 6.43 -5.49 -3.46
N PHE A 9 5.40 -5.45 -2.62
CA PHE A 9 4.59 -4.24 -2.45
C PHE A 9 5.33 -3.32 -1.47
N VAL A 10 5.56 -2.08 -1.89
CA VAL A 10 6.29 -1.10 -1.06
C VAL A 10 5.30 -0.10 -0.47
N ILE A 11 5.22 -0.04 0.85
CA ILE A 11 4.33 0.86 1.60
C ILE A 11 5.12 1.97 2.26
N GLY A 12 4.69 3.21 2.07
CA GLY A 12 5.24 4.39 2.74
C GLY A 12 4.62 4.62 4.12
N LEU A 13 5.49 4.88 5.09
CA LEU A 13 5.15 5.36 6.44
C LEU A 13 5.83 6.72 6.66
N HIS A 14 5.16 7.64 7.36
CA HIS A 14 5.75 8.93 7.74
C HIS A 14 4.91 9.61 8.85
N PRO A 15 5.46 10.60 9.59
CA PRO A 15 4.76 11.22 10.72
C PRO A 15 3.40 11.82 10.36
N ASN A 16 3.30 12.39 9.16
CA ASN A 16 2.12 13.06 8.65
C ASN A 16 1.17 12.15 7.85
N ALA A 17 1.28 10.82 8.00
CA ALA A 17 0.42 9.90 7.27
C ALA A 17 -1.05 10.12 7.65
N SER A 18 -1.92 10.05 6.64
CA SER A 18 -3.36 10.29 6.80
C SER A 18 -4.03 9.23 7.65
N ARG A 19 -3.46 8.02 7.70
CA ARG A 19 -3.96 6.91 8.53
C ARG A 19 -3.06 6.71 9.75
N PRO A 20 -3.61 6.61 10.98
CA PRO A 20 -2.82 6.38 12.19
C PRO A 20 -1.91 5.15 12.10
N ALA A 21 -2.41 4.05 11.53
CA ALA A 21 -1.62 2.82 11.32
C ALA A 21 -0.39 2.99 10.42
N ARG A 22 -0.29 4.11 9.70
CA ARG A 22 0.84 4.43 8.82
C ARG A 22 1.75 5.55 9.35
N ARG A 23 1.49 6.05 10.56
CA ARG A 23 2.34 7.05 11.20
C ARG A 23 3.54 6.36 11.84
N PHE A 24 4.72 6.77 11.43
CA PHE A 24 5.99 6.36 11.98
C PHE A 24 6.83 7.60 12.26
N GLU A 25 7.72 7.54 13.24
CA GLU A 25 8.51 8.70 13.69
C GLU A 25 9.39 9.29 12.57
N PHE A 26 9.75 8.46 11.59
CA PHE A 26 10.57 8.83 10.44
C PHE A 26 9.91 8.36 9.13
N PRO A 27 10.27 8.96 7.99
CA PRO A 27 9.92 8.37 6.69
C PRO A 27 10.51 6.96 6.57
N ALA A 28 9.69 5.97 6.21
CA ALA A 28 10.12 4.59 6.05
C ALA A 28 9.40 3.90 4.88
N LEU A 29 10.08 2.92 4.30
CA LEU A 29 9.55 2.03 3.26
C LEU A 29 9.45 0.61 3.81
N VAL A 30 8.25 0.03 3.74
CA VAL A 30 7.99 -1.34 4.17
C VAL A 30 7.85 -2.22 2.94
N PHE A 31 8.74 -3.21 2.82
CA PHE A 31 8.73 -4.20 1.76
C PHE A 31 7.87 -5.39 2.17
N ASN A 32 6.67 -5.50 1.60
CA ASN A 32 5.76 -6.61 1.82
C ASN A 32 5.93 -7.63 0.69
N SER A 33 6.22 -8.88 1.04
CA SER A 33 6.49 -9.94 0.07
C SER A 33 5.28 -10.20 -0.83
N HIS A 34 5.49 -10.14 -2.14
CA HIS A 34 4.49 -10.54 -3.12
C HIS A 34 4.23 -12.04 -3.06
N GLU A 35 5.27 -12.86 -2.84
CA GLU A 35 5.13 -14.32 -2.75
C GLU A 35 4.22 -14.74 -1.60
N GLN A 36 4.38 -14.14 -0.41
CA GLN A 36 3.51 -14.42 0.74
C GLN A 36 2.05 -14.07 0.45
N PHE A 37 1.82 -12.98 -0.28
CA PHE A 37 0.49 -12.58 -0.71
C PHE A 37 -0.12 -13.61 -1.67
N GLU A 38 0.63 -14.08 -2.67
CA GLU A 38 0.15 -15.11 -3.60
C GLU A 38 -0.19 -16.43 -2.89
N ARG A 39 0.65 -16.85 -1.94
CA ARG A 39 0.35 -18.04 -1.10
C ARG A 39 -0.95 -17.86 -0.30
N LEU A 40 -1.18 -16.68 0.30
CA LEU A 40 -2.44 -16.39 1.01
C LEU A 40 -3.67 -16.43 0.10
N ARG A 41 -3.53 -16.06 -1.18
CA ARG A 41 -4.62 -16.18 -2.16
C ARG A 41 -4.88 -17.64 -2.52
N GLN A 42 -3.82 -18.42 -2.78
CA GLN A 42 -3.93 -19.85 -3.09
C GLN A 42 -4.60 -20.64 -1.96
N ASP A 43 -4.28 -20.30 -0.70
CA ASP A 43 -4.88 -20.91 0.49
C ASP A 43 -6.33 -20.47 0.75
N GLY A 44 -6.89 -19.53 -0.03
CA GLY A 44 -8.24 -18.98 0.18
C GLY A 44 -8.38 -18.11 1.42
N ARG A 45 -7.27 -17.73 2.07
CA ARG A 45 -7.24 -16.96 3.33
C ARG A 45 -7.27 -15.45 3.13
N PHE A 46 -7.04 -15.01 1.89
CA PHE A 46 -6.91 -13.60 1.54
C PHE A 46 -8.15 -12.78 1.89
N GLU A 47 -9.35 -13.22 1.50
CA GLU A 47 -10.58 -12.44 1.72
C GLU A 47 -10.88 -12.24 3.21
N LYS A 48 -10.70 -13.29 4.02
CA LYS A 48 -10.85 -13.22 5.48
C LYS A 48 -9.85 -12.22 6.08
N MET A 49 -8.59 -12.26 5.64
CA MET A 49 -7.57 -11.31 6.09
C MET A 49 -7.93 -9.87 5.70
N LYS A 50 -8.37 -9.65 4.45
CA LYS A 50 -8.81 -8.34 3.94
C LYS A 50 -9.95 -7.77 4.78
N GLN A 51 -10.94 -8.59 5.14
CA GLN A 51 -12.05 -8.18 6.01
C GLN A 51 -11.57 -7.75 7.40
N ILE A 52 -10.76 -8.59 8.06
CA ILE A 52 -10.22 -8.30 9.40
C ILE A 52 -9.38 -7.01 9.40
N ILE A 53 -8.56 -6.79 8.38
CA ILE A 53 -7.75 -5.56 8.25
C ILE A 53 -8.66 -4.33 8.13
N ARG A 54 -9.72 -4.39 7.30
CA ARG A 54 -10.67 -3.28 7.11
C ARG A 54 -11.46 -2.98 8.38
N GLU A 55 -11.87 -4.00 9.13
CA GLU A 55 -12.55 -3.82 10.41
C GLU A 55 -11.65 -3.14 11.44
N ARG A 56 -10.39 -3.57 11.55
CA ARG A 56 -9.40 -2.95 12.44
C ARG A 56 -9.06 -1.52 12.03
N ASP A 57 -8.90 -1.27 10.73
CA ASP A 57 -8.66 0.08 10.20
C ASP A 57 -9.84 1.01 10.52
N LYS A 58 -11.08 0.56 10.31
CA LYS A 58 -12.28 1.31 10.70
C LYS A 58 -12.35 1.55 12.20
N ALA A 59 -12.02 0.56 13.03
CA ALA A 59 -12.01 0.72 14.48
C ALA A 59 -10.95 1.74 14.96
N LEU A 60 -9.79 1.77 14.31
CA LEU A 60 -8.68 2.66 14.67
C LEU A 60 -8.83 4.08 14.09
N ALA A 61 -9.31 4.21 12.86
CA ALA A 61 -9.32 5.45 12.09
C ALA A 61 -10.72 6.02 11.85
N GLY A 62 -11.78 5.36 12.34
CA GLY A 62 -13.19 5.76 12.18
C GLY A 62 -13.80 5.43 10.81
N SER A 63 -12.99 5.17 9.79
CA SER A 63 -13.41 4.79 8.44
C SER A 63 -12.40 3.84 7.80
N VAL A 64 -12.86 3.05 6.83
CA VAL A 64 -11.94 2.28 5.97
C VAL A 64 -11.14 3.26 5.12
N ASN A 65 -9.85 3.00 4.95
CA ASN A 65 -8.97 3.82 4.14
C ASN A 65 -9.51 3.99 2.70
N PRO A 66 -9.89 5.22 2.29
CA PRO A 66 -10.48 5.49 0.98
C PRO A 66 -9.48 5.27 -0.16
N MET A 67 -8.18 5.25 0.16
CA MET A 67 -7.13 4.96 -0.81
C MET A 67 -7.03 3.47 -1.16
N LEU A 68 -7.71 2.57 -0.44
CA LEU A 68 -7.77 1.15 -0.79
C LEU A 68 -8.82 0.91 -1.88
N ALA A 69 -8.51 1.25 -3.13
CA ALA A 69 -9.33 0.84 -4.26
C ALA A 69 -9.07 -0.64 -4.58
N ASP A 70 -10.08 -1.34 -5.12
CA ASP A 70 -9.89 -2.70 -5.60
C ASP A 70 -8.87 -2.72 -6.76
N PHE A 71 -8.06 -3.79 -6.77
CA PHE A 71 -6.91 -3.97 -7.66
C PHE A 71 -7.23 -3.57 -9.11
N GLY A 72 -6.37 -2.74 -9.71
CA GLY A 72 -6.51 -2.27 -11.10
C GLY A 72 -7.39 -1.03 -11.32
N ARG A 73 -8.04 -0.47 -10.28
CA ARG A 73 -8.76 0.81 -10.39
C ARG A 73 -7.99 1.92 -9.65
N GLY A 74 -7.18 2.67 -10.39
CA GLY A 74 -6.42 3.82 -9.88
C GLY A 74 -4.93 3.56 -9.65
N SER A 75 -4.20 4.60 -9.26
CA SER A 75 -2.75 4.53 -9.06
C SER A 75 -2.39 3.82 -7.74
N GLU A 76 -1.65 2.71 -7.84
CA GLU A 76 -1.09 2.00 -6.67
C GLU A 76 -0.19 2.89 -5.82
N ALA A 77 0.53 3.83 -6.44
CA ALA A 77 1.38 4.79 -5.73
C ALA A 77 0.57 5.60 -4.71
N ALA A 78 -0.65 6.01 -5.05
CA ALA A 78 -1.52 6.72 -4.14
C ALA A 78 -1.93 5.81 -2.96
N GLN A 79 -2.28 4.56 -3.24
CA GLN A 79 -2.70 3.57 -2.23
C GLN A 79 -1.62 3.28 -1.20
N TYR A 80 -0.35 3.24 -1.63
CA TYR A 80 0.77 2.84 -0.78
C TYR A 80 1.56 4.01 -0.20
N SER A 81 1.34 5.25 -0.65
CA SER A 81 2.09 6.44 -0.20
C SER A 81 1.94 6.80 1.28
N GLY A 82 0.88 6.35 1.95
CA GLY A 82 0.54 6.79 3.32
C GLY A 82 -0.24 8.10 3.38
N ARG A 83 -0.52 8.71 2.23
CA ARG A 83 -1.29 9.95 2.09
C ARG A 83 -2.66 9.68 1.48
N GLU A 84 -3.65 10.40 1.97
CA GLU A 84 -4.92 10.60 1.31
C GLU A 84 -4.74 11.66 0.22
N VAL A 85 -5.13 11.34 -1.01
CA VAL A 85 -4.97 12.23 -2.16
C VAL A 85 -6.28 12.29 -2.95
N GLY A 86 -6.55 13.46 -3.55
CA GLY A 86 -7.74 13.68 -4.36
C GLY A 86 -7.65 13.07 -5.76
N PRO A 87 -8.76 13.07 -6.53
CA PRO A 87 -8.83 12.48 -7.86
C PRO A 87 -7.89 13.13 -8.89
N GLU A 88 -7.56 14.41 -8.70
CA GLU A 88 -6.65 15.17 -9.58
C GLU A 88 -5.16 14.92 -9.30
N TRP A 89 -4.85 14.12 -8.27
CA TRP A 89 -3.46 13.89 -7.88
C TRP A 89 -2.70 13.09 -8.94
N LYS A 90 -1.49 13.55 -9.24
CA LYS A 90 -0.53 12.86 -10.12
C LYS A 90 0.75 12.57 -9.35
N CYS A 91 1.33 11.40 -9.61
CA CYS A 91 2.63 11.05 -9.04
C CYS A 91 3.68 12.05 -9.54
N PRO A 92 4.42 12.74 -8.65
CA PRO A 92 5.46 13.68 -9.06
C PRO A 92 6.72 12.98 -9.58
N PHE A 93 6.86 11.67 -9.31
CA PHE A 93 7.97 10.87 -9.81
C PHE A 93 7.77 10.57 -11.29
N THR A 94 8.70 11.07 -12.10
CA THR A 94 8.82 10.68 -13.50
C THR A 94 10.00 9.71 -13.59
N PRO A 95 9.79 8.43 -13.90
CA PRO A 95 10.88 7.47 -14.00
C PRO A 95 11.81 7.91 -15.13
N GLN A 96 13.11 7.95 -14.83
CA GLN A 96 14.13 7.98 -15.87
C GLN A 96 14.48 6.53 -16.20
N GLU A 97 14.35 6.13 -17.46
CA GLU A 97 14.85 4.82 -17.86
C GLU A 97 16.37 4.82 -17.69
N PRO A 98 16.95 3.80 -17.02
CA PRO A 98 18.39 3.67 -16.98
C PRO A 98 18.91 3.54 -18.42
N ALA A 99 19.96 4.30 -18.74
CA ALA A 99 20.65 4.14 -20.02
C ALA A 99 21.07 2.67 -20.16
N LYS A 100 20.73 2.06 -21.30
CA LYS A 100 21.11 0.68 -21.62
C LYS A 100 22.63 0.52 -21.70
#